data_AF-A0A5M8QV54-F1
#
_entry.id   AF-A0A5M8QV54-F1
#
_cell.length_a   1.000
_cell.length_b   1.000
_cell.length_c   1.000
_cell.angle_alpha   90.00
_cell.angle_beta   90.00
_cell.angle_gamma   90.00
#
_symmetry.space_group_name_H-M   'P 1'
#
loop_
_entity.id
_entity.type
_entity.pdbx_description
1 polymer ?
#
loop_
_entity_poly.entity_id
_entity_poly.type
_entity_poly.pdbx_seq_one_letter_code
_entity_poly.pdbx_strand_id
1 'polypeptide(L)'
;MKAKYLLTMIVAMAMISIAAQSVMIADELLGTWKYTISNVPPEYESGYMTFEQKDNKMVGYMGQTDKKEMKELTVDQGKVSFATDFEGGLIKYSLTQKGDSLSGSVSTQYGDFPIVAVKEAKK
;
A
#
# COMPACT_ATOMS: atom_id res chain seq x y z
N MET A 1 2.55 39.19 -25.93
CA MET A 1 3.00 37.83 -26.31
C MET A 1 3.90 37.12 -25.29
N LYS A 2 4.64 37.83 -24.41
CA LYS A 2 5.59 37.18 -23.47
C LYS A 2 4.95 36.47 -22.26
N ALA A 3 3.79 36.93 -21.80
CA ALA A 3 3.06 36.31 -20.66
C ALA A 3 2.47 34.92 -20.98
N LYS A 4 2.16 34.63 -22.25
CA LYS A 4 1.62 33.32 -22.67
C LYS A 4 2.64 32.18 -22.54
N TYR A 5 3.94 32.48 -22.70
CA TYR A 5 5.03 31.51 -22.55
C TYR A 5 5.42 31.30 -21.07
N LEU A 6 5.20 32.31 -20.22
CA LEU A 6 5.42 32.21 -18.78
C LEU A 6 4.41 31.26 -18.12
N LEU A 7 3.15 31.27 -18.57
CA LEU A 7 2.10 30.38 -18.06
C LEU A 7 2.34 28.91 -18.43
N THR A 8 2.79 28.63 -19.67
CA THR A 8 3.10 27.25 -20.10
C THR A 8 4.34 26.69 -19.41
N MET A 9 5.31 27.53 -19.01
CA MET A 9 6.51 27.08 -18.32
C MET A 9 6.23 26.64 -16.86
N ILE A 10 5.24 27.25 -16.19
CA ILE A 10 4.84 26.88 -14.82
C ILE A 10 4.11 25.52 -14.79
N VAL A 11 3.27 25.24 -15.80
CA VAL A 11 2.53 23.97 -15.88
C VAL A 11 3.47 22.77 -16.15
N ALA A 12 4.53 22.97 -16.93
CA ALA A 12 5.52 21.91 -17.19
C ALA A 12 6.34 21.53 -15.95
N MET A 13 6.61 22.50 -15.05
CA MET A 13 7.41 22.27 -13.84
C MET A 13 6.61 21.57 -12.73
N ALA A 14 5.29 21.80 -12.66
CA ALA A 14 4.42 21.15 -11.68
C ALA A 14 4.25 19.63 -11.93
N MET A 15 4.31 19.19 -13.18
CA MET A 15 4.16 17.75 -13.51
C MET A 15 5.37 16.91 -13.09
N ILE A 16 6.57 17.50 -13.01
CA ILE A 16 7.79 16.80 -12.59
C ILE A 16 7.76 16.50 -11.08
N SER A 17 7.14 17.37 -10.27
CA SER A 17 7.09 17.22 -8.82
C SER A 17 6.18 16.09 -8.33
N ILE A 18 5.20 15.66 -9.13
CA ILE A 18 4.23 14.62 -8.72
C ILE A 18 4.85 13.22 -8.87
N ALA A 19 5.58 12.98 -9.96
CA ALA A 19 6.22 11.68 -10.21
C ALA A 19 7.33 11.35 -9.18
N ALA A 20 8.04 12.36 -8.67
CA ALA A 20 9.05 12.15 -7.64
C ALA A 20 8.46 11.72 -6.29
N GLN A 21 7.27 12.23 -5.92
CA GLN A 21 6.60 11.89 -4.67
C GLN A 21 6.07 10.45 -4.68
N SER A 22 5.54 9.96 -5.80
CA SER A 22 5.08 8.57 -5.92
C SER A 22 6.23 7.56 -5.79
N VAL A 23 7.42 7.90 -6.30
CA VAL A 23 8.61 7.04 -6.19
C VAL A 23 9.12 6.98 -4.75
N MET A 24 9.18 8.10 -4.03
CA MET A 24 9.62 8.12 -2.63
C MET A 24 8.68 7.34 -1.71
N ILE A 25 7.36 7.50 -1.87
CA ILE A 25 6.37 6.77 -1.05
C ILE A 25 6.47 5.26 -1.29
N ALA A 26 6.68 4.83 -2.54
CA ALA A 26 6.84 3.42 -2.84
C ALA A 26 8.09 2.84 -2.15
N ASP A 27 9.19 3.59 -2.11
CA ASP A 27 10.43 3.15 -1.46
C ASP A 27 10.26 3.07 0.08
N GLU A 28 9.51 3.99 0.67
CA GLU A 28 9.16 3.96 2.10
C GLU A 28 8.23 2.79 2.48
N LEU A 29 7.45 2.26 1.54
CA LEU A 29 6.57 1.12 1.80
C LEU A 29 7.36 -0.21 1.90
N LEU A 30 8.57 -0.27 1.34
CA LEU A 30 9.38 -1.49 1.33
C LEU A 30 9.71 -1.98 2.74
N GLY A 31 9.57 -3.29 2.94
CA GLY A 31 9.81 -3.98 4.20
C GLY A 31 8.62 -4.80 4.69
N THR A 32 8.77 -5.34 5.90
CA THR A 32 7.73 -6.13 6.57
C THR A 32 6.92 -5.26 7.51
N TRP A 33 5.61 -5.48 7.52
CA TRP A 33 4.63 -4.76 8.31
C TRP A 33 3.79 -5.77 9.07
N LYS A 34 3.65 -5.56 10.37
CA LYS A 34 2.75 -6.35 11.20
C LYS A 34 1.39 -5.69 11.21
N TYR A 35 0.36 -6.39 10.75
CA TYR A 35 -1.00 -5.88 10.72
C TYR A 35 -1.85 -6.45 11.85
N THR A 36 -2.87 -5.67 12.18
CA THR A 36 -3.94 -5.99 13.12
C THR A 36 -5.28 -5.58 12.51
N ILE A 37 -6.19 -6.53 12.36
CA ILE A 37 -7.56 -6.34 11.89
C ILE A 37 -8.46 -6.39 13.12
N SER A 38 -9.31 -5.38 13.32
CA SER A 38 -10.26 -5.41 14.44
C SER A 38 -11.58 -6.07 14.04
N ASN A 39 -12.32 -6.58 15.02
CA ASN A 39 -13.63 -7.21 14.85
C ASN A 39 -13.62 -8.51 14.01
N VAL A 40 -12.48 -9.20 13.99
CA VAL A 40 -12.35 -10.54 13.42
C VAL A 40 -11.94 -11.54 14.51
N PRO A 41 -12.15 -12.85 14.29
CA PRO A 41 -11.64 -13.88 15.19
C PRO A 41 -10.12 -13.78 15.43
N PRO A 42 -9.61 -14.17 16.62
CA PRO A 42 -8.19 -14.02 16.98
C PRO A 42 -7.21 -14.66 16.00
N GLU A 43 -7.63 -15.71 15.31
CA GLU A 43 -6.83 -16.41 14.29
C GLU A 43 -6.57 -15.57 13.02
N TYR A 44 -7.39 -14.54 12.77
CA TYR A 44 -7.26 -13.60 11.64
C TYR A 44 -6.91 -12.18 12.09
N GLU A 45 -6.90 -11.94 13.41
CA GLU A 45 -6.69 -10.62 13.99
C GLU A 45 -5.33 -10.05 13.64
N SER A 46 -4.29 -10.88 13.50
CA SER A 46 -2.95 -10.38 13.21
C SER A 46 -2.19 -11.23 12.21
N GLY A 47 -1.26 -10.58 11.52
CA GLY A 47 -0.36 -11.24 10.60
C GLY A 47 0.71 -10.30 10.09
N TYR A 48 1.41 -10.76 9.06
CA TYR A 48 2.50 -10.01 8.44
C TYR A 48 2.20 -9.79 6.97
N MET A 49 2.57 -8.62 6.47
CA MET A 49 2.66 -8.33 5.06
C MET A 49 4.08 -7.83 4.75
N THR A 50 4.60 -8.15 3.57
CA THR A 50 5.92 -7.72 3.14
C THR A 50 5.82 -7.11 1.75
N PHE A 51 6.36 -5.90 1.59
CA PHE A 51 6.49 -5.25 0.29
C PHE A 51 7.96 -5.30 -0.14
N GLU A 52 8.19 -5.78 -1.35
CA GLU A 52 9.51 -5.94 -1.95
C GLU A 52 9.52 -5.28 -3.35
N GLN A 53 10.69 -4.86 -3.82
CA GLN A 53 10.85 -4.36 -5.17
C GLN A 53 11.47 -5.44 -6.05
N LYS A 54 10.79 -5.80 -7.13
CA LYS A 54 11.25 -6.78 -8.11
C LYS A 54 11.07 -6.22 -9.52
N ASP A 55 12.13 -6.24 -10.32
CA ASP A 55 12.11 -5.74 -11.71
C ASP A 55 11.55 -4.31 -11.84
N ASN A 56 11.92 -3.44 -10.89
CA ASN A 56 11.45 -2.05 -10.81
C ASN A 56 9.93 -1.88 -10.61
N LYS A 57 9.25 -2.95 -10.18
CA LYS A 57 7.85 -2.96 -9.76
C LYS A 57 7.77 -3.36 -8.30
N MET A 58 6.75 -2.88 -7.62
CA MET A 58 6.46 -3.32 -6.27
C MET A 58 5.68 -4.63 -6.31
N VAL A 59 6.13 -5.59 -5.52
CA VAL A 59 5.42 -6.85 -5.25
C VAL A 59 5.15 -6.93 -3.75
N GLY A 60 4.04 -7.58 -3.40
CA GLY A 60 3.61 -7.71 -2.01
C GLY A 60 3.32 -9.16 -1.66
N TYR A 61 3.57 -9.53 -0.42
CA TYR A 61 3.34 -10.86 0.10
C TYR A 61 2.60 -10.79 1.45
N MET A 62 1.63 -11.67 1.68
CA MET A 62 0.99 -11.88 2.97
C MET A 62 1.48 -13.18 3.61
N GLY A 63 1.70 -13.16 4.92
CA GLY A 63 2.20 -14.30 5.69
C GLY A 63 3.68 -14.19 6.05
N GLN A 64 4.08 -14.89 7.11
CA GLN A 64 5.46 -14.90 7.60
C GLN A 64 6.25 -16.09 7.02
N THR A 65 5.68 -17.30 7.10
CA THR A 65 6.29 -18.54 6.60
C THR A 65 5.78 -18.91 5.21
N ASP A 66 4.45 -18.99 5.06
CA ASP A 66 3.80 -19.23 3.77
C ASP A 66 3.39 -17.90 3.13
N LYS A 67 4.34 -17.27 2.43
CA LYS A 67 4.13 -16.01 1.70
C LYS A 67 3.18 -16.22 0.51
N LYS A 68 1.98 -15.64 0.59
CA LYS A 68 1.02 -15.53 -0.52
C LYS A 68 1.19 -14.21 -1.25
N GLU A 69 1.39 -14.25 -2.56
CA GLU A 69 1.52 -13.03 -3.37
C GLU A 69 0.21 -12.22 -3.42
N MET A 70 0.33 -10.92 -3.27
CA MET A 70 -0.76 -9.96 -3.41
C MET A 70 -1.12 -9.78 -4.89
N LYS A 71 -2.42 -9.76 -5.18
CA LYS A 71 -2.96 -9.48 -6.50
C LYS A 71 -3.34 -8.01 -6.62
N GLU A 72 -3.26 -7.46 -7.83
CA GLU A 72 -3.72 -6.10 -8.15
C GLU A 72 -3.07 -5.01 -7.26
N LEU A 73 -1.84 -5.25 -6.77
CA LEU A 73 -1.12 -4.30 -5.92
C LEU A 73 -0.90 -2.98 -6.67
N THR A 74 -1.49 -1.92 -6.15
CA THR A 74 -1.38 -0.56 -6.65
C THR A 74 -0.98 0.35 -5.50
N VAL A 75 0.04 1.17 -5.73
CA VAL A 75 0.49 2.20 -4.79
C VAL A 75 0.41 3.54 -5.49
N ASP A 76 -0.47 4.42 -5.03
CA ASP A 76 -0.67 5.75 -5.60
C ASP A 76 -0.89 6.78 -4.49
N GLN A 77 -0.07 7.84 -4.49
CA GLN A 77 -0.14 8.96 -3.55
C GLN A 77 -0.28 8.55 -2.06
N GLY A 78 0.42 7.50 -1.62
CA GLY A 78 0.35 7.01 -0.24
C GLY A 78 -0.85 6.10 0.05
N LYS A 79 -1.67 5.80 -0.94
CA LYS A 79 -2.71 4.77 -0.87
C LYS A 79 -2.18 3.49 -1.45
N VAL A 80 -2.36 2.41 -0.70
CA VAL A 80 -1.94 1.06 -1.06
C VAL A 80 -3.21 0.22 -1.16
N SER A 81 -3.48 -0.29 -2.35
CA SER A 81 -4.64 -1.16 -2.60
C SER A 81 -4.16 -2.47 -3.19
N PHE A 82 -4.66 -3.58 -2.68
CA PHE A 82 -4.36 -4.92 -3.20
C PHE A 82 -5.48 -5.89 -2.85
N ALA A 83 -5.45 -7.07 -3.47
CA ALA A 83 -6.38 -8.15 -3.19
C ALA A 83 -5.63 -9.44 -2.87
N THR A 84 -6.25 -10.32 -2.09
CA THR A 84 -5.75 -11.68 -1.85
C THR A 84 -6.87 -12.69 -1.94
N ASP A 85 -6.57 -13.87 -2.45
CA ASP A 85 -7.51 -15.00 -2.38
C ASP A 85 -7.45 -15.64 -1.00
N PHE A 86 -8.62 -15.83 -0.42
CA PHE A 86 -8.83 -16.63 0.77
C PHE A 86 -9.82 -17.75 0.43
N GLU A 87 -9.87 -18.82 1.24
CA GLU A 87 -10.75 -19.98 0.97
C GLU A 87 -12.24 -19.60 0.89
N GLY A 88 -12.62 -18.44 1.41
CA GLY A 88 -13.97 -17.87 1.32
C GLY A 88 -14.19 -16.84 0.21
N GLY A 89 -13.19 -16.51 -0.62
CA GLY A 89 -13.32 -15.53 -1.71
C GLY A 89 -12.20 -14.49 -1.75
N LEU A 90 -12.40 -13.46 -2.58
CA LEU A 90 -11.46 -12.36 -2.76
C LEU A 90 -11.58 -11.35 -1.61
N ILE A 91 -10.48 -11.07 -0.93
CA ILE A 91 -10.37 -10.02 0.08
C ILE A 91 -9.66 -8.83 -0.53
N LYS A 92 -10.25 -7.63 -0.40
CA LYS A 92 -9.66 -6.38 -0.89
C LYS A 92 -9.16 -5.55 0.28
N TYR A 93 -7.96 -5.01 0.16
CA TYR A 93 -7.32 -4.15 1.15
C TYR A 93 -7.21 -2.76 0.55
N SER A 94 -7.61 -1.75 1.32
CA SER A 94 -7.35 -0.35 1.00
C SER A 94 -6.74 0.31 2.21
N LEU A 95 -5.47 0.68 2.08
CA LEU A 95 -4.63 1.21 3.14
C LEU A 95 -4.12 2.59 2.74
N THR A 96 -3.90 3.45 3.72
CA THR A 96 -3.20 4.72 3.57
C THR A 96 -1.98 4.71 4.47
N GLN A 97 -0.82 4.99 3.88
CA GLN A 97 0.45 5.11 4.57
C GLN A 97 0.57 6.49 5.23
N LYS A 98 0.99 6.48 6.49
CA LYS A 98 1.32 7.64 7.30
C LYS A 98 2.64 7.34 8.02
N GLY A 99 3.76 7.64 7.36
CA GLY A 99 5.09 7.27 7.85
C GLY A 99 5.23 5.74 7.99
N ASP A 100 5.57 5.29 9.19
CA ASP A 100 5.75 3.87 9.54
C ASP A 100 4.45 3.17 9.97
N SER A 101 3.29 3.74 9.64
CA SER A 101 1.98 3.15 9.90
C SER A 101 1.10 3.12 8.66
N LEU A 102 0.42 2.01 8.44
CA LEU A 102 -0.63 1.83 7.45
C LEU A 102 -1.97 1.73 8.19
N SER A 103 -3.00 2.38 7.65
CA SER A 103 -4.35 2.32 8.22
C SER A 103 -5.39 2.30 7.12
N GLY A 104 -6.47 1.57 7.32
CA GLY A 104 -7.56 1.53 6.35
C GLY A 104 -8.56 0.43 6.63
N SER A 105 -9.04 -0.22 5.58
CA SER A 105 -10.10 -1.21 5.66
C SER A 105 -9.84 -2.43 4.78
N VAL A 106 -10.25 -3.59 5.28
CA VAL A 106 -10.30 -4.88 4.60
C VAL A 106 -11.74 -5.16 4.24
N SER A 107 -12.03 -5.23 2.95
CA SER A 107 -13.36 -5.54 2.43
C SER A 107 -13.45 -7.01 2.06
N THR A 108 -14.47 -7.67 2.62
CA THR A 108 -14.76 -9.09 2.41
C THR A 108 -16.24 -9.25 2.06
N GLN A 109 -16.65 -10.46 1.67
CA GLN A 109 -18.08 -10.78 1.50
C GLN A 109 -18.90 -10.67 2.79
N TYR A 110 -18.25 -10.65 3.96
CA TYR A 110 -18.90 -10.54 5.26
C TYR A 110 -18.99 -9.10 5.79
N GLY A 111 -18.39 -8.15 5.07
CA GLY A 111 -18.32 -6.75 5.45
C GLY A 111 -16.91 -6.18 5.43
N ASP A 112 -16.82 -4.94 5.89
CA ASP A 112 -15.57 -4.17 5.94
C ASP A 112 -15.04 -4.12 7.38
N PHE A 113 -13.76 -4.47 7.53
CA PHE A 113 -13.07 -4.53 8.81
C PHE A 113 -11.93 -3.53 8.85
N PRO A 114 -11.78 -2.74 9.92
CA PRO A 114 -10.67 -1.81 10.03
C PRO A 114 -9.36 -2.57 10.25
N ILE A 115 -8.31 -2.12 9.56
CA ILE A 115 -6.96 -2.69 9.63
C ILE A 115 -5.94 -1.59 9.91
N VAL A 116 -5.01 -1.89 10.78
CA VAL A 116 -3.84 -1.07 11.07
C VAL A 116 -2.61 -1.95 10.92
N ALA A 117 -1.56 -1.44 10.29
CA ALA A 117 -0.27 -2.12 10.26
C ALA A 117 0.86 -1.18 10.64
N VAL A 118 1.86 -1.72 11.33
CA VAL A 118 3.04 -0.99 11.77
C VAL A 118 4.26 -1.63 11.13
N LYS A 119 5.15 -0.80 10.59
CA LYS A 119 6.40 -1.27 9.98
C LYS A 119 7.25 -1.95 11.04
N GLU A 120 7.72 -3.16 10.76
CA GLU A 120 8.73 -3.77 11.63
C GLU A 120 10.03 -2.98 11.50
N ALA A 121 10.61 -2.61 12.64
CA ALA A 121 11.93 -1.99 12.65
C ALA A 121 12.92 -2.96 11.99
N LYS A 122 13.69 -2.46 11.00
CA LYS A 122 14.83 -3.22 10.47
C LYS A 122 15.75 -3.57 11.66
N LYS A 123 15.86 -4.86 11.96
CA LYS A 123 16.88 -5.38 12.88
C LYS A 123 18.27 -5.21 12.28
#